data_AF-A0A2D6EY64-F1
#
_entry.id   AF-A0A2D6EY64-F1
#
_cell.length_a   1.000
_cell.length_b   1.000
_cell.length_c   1.000
_cell.angle_alpha   90.00
_cell.angle_beta   90.00
_cell.angle_gamma   90.00
#
_symmetry.space_group_name_H-M   'P 1'
#
loop_
_entity.id
_entity.type
_entity.pdbx_description
1 polymer ?
#
loop_
_entity_poly.entity_id
_entity_poly.type
_entity_poly.pdbx_seq_one_letter_code
_entity_poly.pdbx_strand_id
1 'polypeptide(L)' 'MDIVLTKHAQDMMIERGVSMVLLRQALARGSKYKQRSGWLATYSYVIIAYHVKRNCYIVKTVMIRK' A
#
# COMPACT_ATOMS: atom_id res chain seq x y z
N MET A 1 7.53 1.76 -12.50
CA MET A 1 7.34 1.15 -11.17
C MET A 1 5.90 0.72 -11.13
N ASP A 2 5.66 -0.57 -11.35
CA ASP A 2 4.31 -1.06 -11.59
C ASP A 2 3.64 -1.42 -10.27
N ILE A 3 2.39 -0.99 -10.13
CA ILE A 3 1.58 -1.19 -8.94
C ILE A 3 0.39 -2.04 -9.35
N VAL A 4 0.25 -3.19 -8.73
CA VAL A 4 -0.87 -4.10 -8.90
C VAL A 4 -1.69 -4.05 -7.60
N LEU A 5 -2.94 -3.63 -7.71
CA LEU A 5 -3.89 -3.64 -6.60
C LEU A 5 -4.68 -4.94 -6.64
N THR A 6 -4.82 -5.62 -5.50
CA THR A 6 -5.88 -6.63 -5.37
C THR A 6 -7.25 -5.92 -5.38
N LYS A 7 -8.30 -6.65 -5.76
CA LYS A 7 -9.68 -6.15 -5.67
C LYS A 7 -9.99 -5.60 -4.27
N HIS A 8 -9.61 -6.36 -3.23
CA HIS A 8 -9.75 -5.93 -1.84
C HIS A 8 -9.02 -4.61 -1.56
N ALA A 9 -7.76 -4.43 -2.01
CA ALA A 9 -7.06 -3.18 -1.81
C ALA A 9 -7.74 -2.00 -2.53
N GLN A 10 -8.25 -2.23 -3.74
CA GLN A 10 -8.97 -1.22 -4.50
C GLN A 10 -10.28 -0.81 -3.81
N ASP A 11 -11.07 -1.77 -3.34
CA ASP A 11 -12.30 -1.51 -2.58
C ASP A 11 -12.00 -0.69 -1.31
N MET A 12 -10.94 -1.07 -0.58
CA MET A 12 -10.53 -0.39 0.65
C MET A 12 -10.04 1.04 0.40
N MET A 13 -9.42 1.30 -0.75
CA MET A 13 -9.03 2.65 -1.16
C MET A 13 -10.25 3.52 -1.46
N ILE A 14 -11.25 2.97 -2.15
CA ILE A 14 -12.50 3.68 -2.49
C ILE A 14 -13.25 4.02 -1.20
N GLU A 15 -13.48 3.03 -0.34
CA GLU A 15 -14.18 3.17 0.93
C GLU A 15 -13.56 4.25 1.83
N ARG A 16 -12.23 4.36 1.81
CA ARG A 16 -11.46 5.25 2.70
C ARG A 16 -10.99 6.54 2.05
N GLY A 17 -11.36 6.80 0.80
CA GLY A 17 -10.92 7.98 0.06
C GLY A 17 -9.39 8.06 -0.14
N VAL A 18 -8.70 6.92 -0.21
CA VAL A 18 -7.24 6.89 -0.43
C VAL A 18 -6.96 6.97 -1.92
N SER A 19 -6.31 8.07 -2.35
CA SER A 19 -5.96 8.27 -3.75
C SER A 19 -4.75 7.43 -4.17
N MET A 20 -4.68 7.13 -5.48
CA MET A 20 -3.50 6.48 -6.08
C MET A 20 -2.22 7.30 -5.88
N VAL A 21 -2.33 8.64 -5.83
CA VAL A 21 -1.20 9.54 -5.57
C VAL A 21 -0.63 9.30 -4.17
N LEU A 22 -1.50 9.25 -3.16
CA LEU A 22 -1.09 8.98 -1.78
C LEU A 22 -0.48 7.59 -1.63
N LEU A 23 -1.05 6.58 -2.31
CA LEU A 23 -0.51 5.23 -2.34
C LEU A 23 0.91 5.19 -2.94
N ARG A 24 1.15 5.89 -4.06
CA ARG A 24 2.47 6.00 -4.67
C ARG A 24 3.47 6.68 -3.74
N GLN A 25 3.06 7.76 -3.08
CA GLN A 25 3.90 8.46 -2.09
C GLN A 25 4.26 7.54 -0.92
N ALA A 26 3.31 6.76 -0.43
CA ALA A 26 3.53 5.82 0.65
C ALA A 26 4.52 4.70 0.28
N LEU A 27 4.41 4.13 -0.93
CA LEU A 27 5.35 3.10 -1.40
C LEU A 27 6.75 3.66 -1.68
N ALA A 28 6.84 4.90 -2.17
CA ALA A 28 8.11 5.54 -2.50
C ALA A 28 8.85 6.08 -1.25
N ARG A 29 8.14 6.84 -0.41
CA ARG A 29 8.69 7.66 0.67
C ARG A 29 8.24 7.23 2.07
N GLY A 30 7.26 6.34 2.18
CA GLY A 30 6.77 5.86 3.47
C GLY A 30 7.82 5.06 4.23
N SER A 31 7.67 5.03 5.55
CA SER A 31 8.46 4.15 6.41
C SER A 31 8.11 2.69 6.11
N LYS A 32 9.13 1.87 5.84
CA LYS A 32 8.97 0.48 5.40
C LYS A 32 9.35 -0.47 6.52
N TYR A 33 8.40 -1.34 6.88
CA TYR A 33 8.60 -2.39 7.87
C TYR A 33 8.43 -3.76 7.23
N LYS A 34 9.41 -4.65 7.42
CA LYS A 34 9.36 -6.01 6.88
C LYS A 34 8.51 -6.91 7.78
N GLN A 35 7.54 -7.61 7.20
CA GLN A 35 6.74 -8.63 7.86
C GLN A 35 7.17 -10.03 7.41
N ARG A 36 6.71 -11.09 8.10
CA ARG A 36 6.96 -12.48 7.70
C ARG A 36 6.54 -12.77 6.25
N SER A 37 5.47 -12.14 5.75
CA SER A 37 4.86 -12.43 4.44
C SER A 37 4.77 -11.22 3.50
N GLY A 38 5.56 -10.17 3.75
CA GLY A 38 5.56 -8.96 2.91
C GLY A 38 6.14 -7.73 3.60
N TRP A 39 5.63 -6.57 3.24
CA TRP A 39 6.06 -5.27 3.71
C TRP A 39 4.85 -4.42 4.10
N LEU A 40 5.03 -3.59 5.12
CA LEU A 40 4.15 -2.48 5.43
C LEU A 40 4.86 -1.18 5.07
N ALA A 41 4.19 -0.32 4.30
CA ALA A 41 4.58 1.07 4.11
C ALA A 41 3.62 1.96 4.90
N THR A 42 4.14 2.81 5.77
CA THR A 42 3.35 3.80 6.51
C THR A 42 3.72 5.19 6.05
N TYR A 43 2.72 6.01 5.69
CA TYR A 43 2.93 7.38 5.26
C TYR A 43 1.71 8.23 5.61
N SER A 44 1.93 9.35 6.30
CA SER A 44 0.83 10.17 6.83
C SER A 44 -0.12 9.30 7.67
N TYR A 45 -1.42 9.33 7.37
CA TYR A 45 -2.46 8.53 8.02
C TYR A 45 -2.71 7.17 7.35
N VAL A 46 -1.94 6.75 6.33
CA VAL A 46 -2.16 5.47 5.64
C VAL A 46 -1.09 4.43 5.96
N ILE A 47 -1.53 3.18 6.04
CA ILE A 47 -0.70 1.99 6.19
C ILE A 47 -1.04 1.05 5.05
N ILE A 48 -0.03 0.63 4.28
CA ILE A 48 -0.19 -0.16 3.06
C ILE A 48 0.54 -1.47 3.23
N ALA A 49 -0.18 -2.58 3.13
CA ALA A 49 0.44 -3.90 3.10
C ALA A 49 0.66 -4.35 1.66
N TYR A 50 1.90 -4.68 1.31
CA TYR A 50 2.26 -5.07 -0.04
C TYR A 50 3.38 -6.11 -0.07
N HIS A 51 3.60 -6.71 -1.23
CA HIS A 51 4.77 -7.53 -1.51
C HIS A 51 5.41 -7.08 -2.83
N VAL A 52 6.71 -7.32 -2.97
CA VAL A 52 7.46 -6.98 -4.18
C VAL A 52 7.75 -8.26 -4.94
N LYS A 53 7.33 -8.35 -6.21
CA LYS A 53 7.62 -9.49 -7.10
C LYS A 53 7.96 -8.98 -8.49
N ARG A 54 9.11 -9.39 -9.03
CA ARG A 54 9.58 -9.00 -10.38
C ARG A 54 9.45 -7.48 -10.64
N ASN A 55 9.90 -6.66 -9.68
CA ASN A 55 9.84 -5.20 -9.73
C ASN A 55 8.43 -4.56 -9.67
N CYS A 56 7.40 -5.36 -9.40
CA CYS A 56 6.04 -4.88 -9.19
C CYS A 56 5.68 -4.86 -7.69
N TYR A 57 4.97 -3.81 -7.29
CA TYR A 57 4.39 -3.68 -5.97
C TYR A 57 2.98 -4.25 -6.00
N ILE A 58 2.77 -5.38 -5.35
CA ILE A 58 1.46 -6.01 -5.27
C ILE A 58 0.86 -5.66 -3.91
N VAL A 59 -0.06 -4.71 -3.92
CA VAL A 59 -0.71 -4.16 -2.74
C VAL A 59 -1.90 -5.04 -2.38
N LYS A 60 -1.89 -5.57 -1.15
CA LYS A 60 -2.91 -6.49 -0.64
C LYS A 60 -4.01 -5.78 0.12
N THR A 61 -3.67 -4.77 0.92
CA THR A 61 -4.63 -3.99 1.71
C THR A 61 -4.12 -2.59 2.00
N VAL A 62 -5.06 -1.68 2.27
CA VAL A 62 -4.83 -0.28 2.65
C VAL A 62 -5.64 0.00 3.90
N MET A 63 -4.97 0.49 4.94
CA MET A 63 -5.54 0.82 6.24
C MET A 63 -5.30 2.30 6.54
N ILE A 64 -6.20 2.90 7.32
CA ILE A 64 -5.99 4.23 7.92
C ILE A 64 -5.56 4.04 9.36
N ARG A 65 -4.52 4.74 9.77
CA ARG A 65 -4.08 4.82 11.15
C ARG A 65 -5.10 5.68 11.91
N LYS A 66 -5.78 5.08 12.89
CA LYS A 66 -6.61 5.80 13.86
C LYS A 66 -5.74 6.61 14.81
#